data_AF-A0A1Q6L5T6-F1
#
_entry.id   AF-A0A1Q6L5T6-F1
#
_cell.length_a   1.000
_cell.length_b   1.000
_cell.length_c   1.000
_cell.angle_alpha   90.00
_cell.angle_beta   90.00
_cell.angle_gamma   90.00
#
_symmetry.space_group_name_H-M   'P 1'
#
loop_
_entity.id
_entity.type
_entity.pdbx_description
1 polymer ?
#
loop_
_entity_poly.entity_id
_entity_poly.type
_entity_poly.pdbx_seq_one_letter_code
_entity_poly.pdbx_strand_id
1 'polypeptide(L)'
;MFEKFLKRSSWTDIVISIIFVLFGALLIAKPNEMVAAISIIFGIVFIAMGVLKLIEYFTSETKEDYLLSIALIAVVFGVIVLFASDSIISLFRIILGVWIIAAGIMDFQTTLIWKEVKSVYWTLALLFSMLMIIAGIVILVNANILFTTIGVLTIIYAVLDIIDRIIFMSKIKDYIKE
;
A
#
# COMPACT_ATOMS: atom_id res chain seq x y z
N MET A 1 27.70 19.59 -13.54
CA MET A 1 27.52 18.12 -13.49
C MET A 1 26.31 17.75 -12.63
N PHE A 2 26.19 18.33 -11.43
CA PHE A 2 25.09 18.10 -10.49
C PHE A 2 23.68 18.44 -11.05
N GLU A 3 23.51 19.58 -11.75
CA GLU A 3 22.23 19.96 -12.37
C GLU A 3 21.69 18.90 -13.37
N LYS A 4 22.58 18.34 -14.21
CA LYS A 4 22.20 17.30 -15.19
C LYS A 4 21.79 15.99 -14.49
N PHE A 5 22.42 15.66 -13.37
CA PHE A 5 22.05 14.49 -12.57
C PHE A 5 20.67 14.67 -11.92
N LEU A 6 20.43 15.82 -11.29
CA LEU A 6 19.12 16.11 -10.68
C LEU A 6 17.99 16.12 -11.70
N LYS A 7 18.19 16.75 -12.87
CA LYS A 7 17.20 16.71 -13.96
C LYS A 7 16.93 15.29 -14.45
N ARG A 8 17.97 14.45 -14.56
CA ARG A 8 17.80 13.04 -14.96
C ARG A 8 17.02 12.24 -13.91
N SER A 9 17.30 12.46 -12.62
CA SER A 9 16.54 11.84 -11.52
C SER A 9 15.06 12.24 -11.57
N SER A 10 14.77 13.53 -11.72
CA SER A 10 13.39 14.03 -11.80
C SER A 10 12.63 13.50 -13.01
N TRP A 11 13.31 13.26 -14.13
CA TRP A 11 12.71 12.59 -15.29
C TRP A 11 12.36 11.13 -15.01
N THR A 12 13.23 10.40 -14.31
CA THR A 12 12.93 9.03 -13.86
C THR A 12 11.71 9.02 -12.95
N ASP A 13 11.65 9.96 -12.00
CA ASP A 13 10.52 10.09 -11.08
C ASP A 13 9.22 10.33 -11.85
N ILE A 14 9.18 11.27 -12.80
CA ILE A 14 7.98 11.53 -13.63
C ILE A 14 7.52 10.28 -14.39
N VAL A 15 8.46 9.51 -14.96
CA VAL A 15 8.11 8.25 -15.64
C VAL A 15 7.47 7.27 -14.66
N ILE A 16 8.02 7.15 -13.45
CA ILE A 16 7.46 6.32 -12.38
C ILE A 16 6.05 6.82 -12.00
N SER A 17 5.86 8.12 -11.81
CA SER A 17 4.55 8.70 -11.48
C SER A 17 3.52 8.43 -12.59
N ILE A 18 3.90 8.50 -13.87
CA ILE A 18 3.03 8.14 -14.99
C ILE A 18 2.60 6.66 -14.91
N ILE A 19 3.52 5.77 -14.57
CA ILE A 19 3.21 4.35 -14.34
C ILE A 19 2.21 4.22 -13.17
N PHE A 20 2.38 4.98 -12.09
CA PHE A 20 1.43 5.00 -10.97
C PHE A 20 0.04 5.53 -11.36
N VAL A 21 -0.05 6.52 -12.25
CA VAL A 21 -1.35 6.97 -12.79
C VAL A 21 -2.04 5.82 -13.55
N LEU A 22 -1.30 5.12 -14.42
CA LEU A 22 -1.83 3.96 -15.15
C LEU A 22 -2.25 2.83 -14.20
N PHE A 23 -1.43 2.56 -13.18
CA PHE A 23 -1.71 1.56 -12.16
C PHE A 23 -2.97 1.91 -11.36
N GLY A 24 -3.11 3.16 -10.92
CA GLY A 24 -4.31 3.63 -10.24
C GLY A 24 -5.56 3.56 -11.13
N ALA A 25 -5.42 3.86 -12.42
CA ALA A 25 -6.52 3.72 -13.39
C ALA A 25 -6.93 2.25 -13.58
N LEU A 26 -5.97 1.31 -13.64
CA LEU A 26 -6.25 -0.12 -13.72
C LEU A 26 -6.95 -0.65 -12.45
N LEU A 27 -6.57 -0.17 -11.28
CA LEU A 27 -7.25 -0.50 -10.01
C LEU A 27 -8.73 -0.11 -10.01
N ILE A 28 -9.07 1.03 -10.65
CA ILE A 28 -10.46 1.50 -10.76
C ILE A 28 -11.19 0.74 -11.87
N ALA A 29 -10.56 0.57 -13.04
CA ALA A 29 -11.22 -0.01 -14.22
C ALA A 29 -11.41 -1.53 -14.12
N LYS A 30 -10.45 -2.24 -13.53
CA LYS A 30 -10.42 -3.71 -13.47
C LYS A 30 -9.91 -4.23 -12.12
N PRO A 31 -10.64 -4.00 -11.01
CA PRO A 31 -10.21 -4.42 -9.68
C PRO A 31 -9.97 -5.95 -9.58
N ASN A 32 -10.80 -6.76 -10.24
CA ASN A 32 -10.66 -8.23 -10.20
C ASN A 32 -9.35 -8.72 -10.86
N GLU A 33 -8.94 -8.13 -11.99
CA GLU A 33 -7.69 -8.51 -12.65
C GLU A 33 -6.48 -8.05 -11.82
N MET A 34 -6.56 -6.87 -11.20
CA MET A 34 -5.52 -6.37 -10.30
C MET A 34 -5.31 -7.27 -9.10
N VAL A 35 -6.39 -7.80 -8.54
CA VAL A 35 -6.29 -8.79 -7.46
C VAL A 35 -5.60 -10.05 -7.96
N ALA A 36 -6.02 -10.61 -9.09
CA ALA A 36 -5.41 -11.81 -9.61
C ALA A 36 -3.90 -11.61 -9.80
N ALA A 37 -3.49 -10.46 -10.33
CA ALA A 37 -2.08 -10.09 -10.46
C ALA A 37 -1.37 -10.01 -9.09
N ILE A 38 -1.97 -9.39 -8.08
CA ILE A 38 -1.42 -9.31 -6.72
C ILE A 38 -1.27 -10.71 -6.13
N SER A 39 -2.28 -11.57 -6.21
CA SER A 39 -2.23 -12.95 -5.71
C SER A 39 -1.15 -13.77 -6.41
N ILE A 40 -0.97 -13.60 -7.72
CA ILE A 40 0.11 -14.25 -8.48
C ILE A 40 1.47 -13.80 -7.95
N ILE A 41 1.70 -12.49 -7.80
CA ILE A 41 2.97 -11.94 -7.32
C ILE A 41 3.28 -12.47 -5.91
N PHE A 42 2.33 -12.36 -4.97
CA PHE A 42 2.51 -12.84 -3.61
C PHE A 42 2.74 -14.35 -3.57
N GLY A 43 1.97 -15.14 -4.34
CA GLY A 43 2.13 -16.59 -4.38
C GLY A 43 3.50 -17.01 -4.90
N ILE A 44 3.99 -16.38 -5.96
CA ILE A 44 5.35 -16.61 -6.48
C ILE A 44 6.41 -16.23 -5.43
N VAL A 45 6.26 -15.10 -4.75
CA VAL A 45 7.21 -14.67 -3.71
C VAL A 45 7.26 -15.68 -2.57
N PHE A 46 6.11 -16.16 -2.06
CA PHE A 46 6.07 -17.17 -1.00
C PHE A 46 6.67 -18.50 -1.45
N ILE A 47 6.40 -18.94 -2.68
CA ILE A 47 7.03 -20.15 -3.25
C ILE A 47 8.54 -19.97 -3.35
N ALA A 48 9.01 -18.84 -3.88
CA ALA A 48 10.44 -18.56 -4.00
C ALA A 48 11.12 -18.55 -2.63
N MET A 49 10.52 -17.91 -1.61
CA MET A 49 11.03 -17.93 -0.24
C MET A 49 11.08 -19.35 0.34
N GLY A 50 10.04 -20.17 0.11
CA GLY A 50 10.02 -21.57 0.53
C GLY A 50 11.09 -22.41 -0.17
N VAL A 51 11.32 -22.20 -1.46
CA VAL A 51 12.38 -22.87 -2.21
C VAL A 51 13.77 -22.44 -1.73
N LEU A 52 14.00 -21.15 -1.47
CA LEU A 52 15.27 -20.68 -0.91
C LEU A 52 15.55 -21.32 0.45
N LYS A 53 14.53 -21.44 1.31
CA LYS A 53 14.64 -22.13 2.60
C LYS A 53 14.89 -23.64 2.46
N LEU A 54 14.33 -24.29 1.43
CA LEU A 54 14.67 -25.68 1.10
C LEU A 54 16.14 -25.82 0.72
N ILE A 55 16.66 -24.92 -0.13
CA ILE A 55 18.08 -24.92 -0.54
C ILE A 55 18.98 -24.73 0.70
N GLU A 56 18.61 -23.80 1.59
CA GLU A 56 19.31 -23.57 2.86
C GLU A 56 19.35 -24.82 3.73
N TYR A 57 18.23 -25.55 3.86
CA TYR A 57 18.17 -26.82 4.59
C TYR A 57 19.10 -27.90 4.01
N PHE A 58 19.17 -28.03 2.68
CA PHE A 58 20.04 -29.02 2.04
C PHE A 58 21.53 -28.63 2.06
N THR A 59 21.85 -27.35 2.20
CA THR A 59 23.24 -26.84 2.21
C THR A 59 23.79 -26.69 3.64
N SER A 60 22.92 -26.58 4.64
CA SER A 60 23.32 -26.47 6.05
C SER A 60 23.97 -27.75 6.56
N GLU A 61 25.11 -27.62 7.24
CA GLU A 61 25.79 -28.74 7.90
C GLU A 61 24.97 -29.30 9.06
N THR A 62 24.20 -28.45 9.74
CA THR A 62 23.23 -28.83 10.77
C THR A 62 21.84 -28.92 10.17
N LYS A 63 21.30 -30.14 10.09
CA LYS A 63 19.93 -30.38 9.62
C LYS A 63 18.95 -30.08 10.74
N GLU A 64 18.37 -28.89 10.70
CA GLU A 64 17.32 -28.50 11.63
C GLU A 64 15.95 -28.82 11.02
N ASP A 65 15.24 -29.81 11.57
CA ASP A 65 13.95 -30.28 11.03
C ASP A 65 12.86 -29.19 10.97
N TYR A 66 13.00 -28.13 11.79
CA TYR A 66 12.10 -26.99 11.75
C TYR A 66 12.26 -26.18 10.45
N LEU A 67 13.46 -26.09 9.86
CA LEU A 67 13.71 -25.36 8.60
C LEU A 67 12.99 -26.04 7.44
N LEU A 68 13.05 -27.37 7.37
CA LEU A 68 12.32 -28.15 6.37
C LEU A 68 10.80 -27.94 6.51
N SER A 69 10.30 -27.96 7.75
CA SER A 69 8.89 -27.76 8.04
C SER A 69 8.41 -26.38 7.61
N ILE A 70 9.15 -25.31 7.96
CA ILE A 70 8.83 -23.93 7.56
C ILE A 70 8.87 -23.79 6.04
N ALA A 71 9.87 -24.38 5.37
CA ALA A 71 10.03 -24.29 3.94
C ALA A 71 8.85 -24.95 3.20
N LEU A 72 8.43 -26.14 3.64
CA LEU A 72 7.28 -26.85 3.06
C LEU A 72 5.98 -26.07 3.29
N ILE A 73 5.78 -25.55 4.51
CA ILE A 73 4.62 -24.71 4.84
C ILE A 73 4.58 -23.47 3.94
N ALA A 74 5.71 -22.80 3.73
CA ALA A 74 5.80 -21.61 2.89
C ALA A 74 5.46 -21.91 1.42
N VAL A 75 5.95 -23.03 0.86
CA VAL A 75 5.61 -23.45 -0.50
C VAL A 75 4.12 -23.76 -0.62
N VAL A 76 3.56 -24.56 0.30
CA VAL A 76 2.13 -24.90 0.30
C VAL A 76 1.28 -23.64 0.45
N PHE A 77 1.65 -22.73 1.34
CA PHE A 77 0.97 -21.46 1.53
C PHE A 77 1.02 -20.61 0.26
N GLY A 78 2.17 -20.51 -0.40
CA GLY A 78 2.30 -19.80 -1.67
C GLY A 78 1.42 -20.38 -2.78
N VAL A 79 1.32 -21.71 -2.87
CA VAL A 79 0.40 -22.38 -3.80
C VAL A 79 -1.06 -22.06 -3.47
N ILE A 80 -1.46 -22.12 -2.20
CA ILE A 80 -2.82 -21.74 -1.78
C ILE A 80 -3.11 -20.30 -2.19
N VAL A 81 -2.16 -19.39 -1.97
CA VAL A 81 -2.28 -17.97 -2.30
C VAL A 81 -2.48 -17.75 -3.81
N LEU A 82 -1.85 -18.56 -4.68
CA LEU A 82 -2.06 -18.48 -6.14
C LEU A 82 -3.51 -18.81 -6.55
N PHE A 83 -4.16 -19.75 -5.87
CA PHE A 83 -5.51 -20.20 -6.23
C PHE A 83 -6.62 -19.53 -5.43
N ALA A 84 -6.30 -18.92 -4.29
CA ALA A 84 -7.27 -18.32 -3.37
C ALA A 84 -7.27 -16.78 -3.43
N SER A 85 -7.25 -16.21 -4.65
CA SER A 85 -7.22 -14.76 -4.84
C SER A 85 -8.37 -14.02 -4.15
N ASP A 86 -9.57 -14.59 -4.19
CA ASP A 86 -10.76 -14.03 -3.53
C ASP A 86 -10.64 -14.02 -2.01
N SER A 87 -10.05 -15.07 -1.44
CA SER A 87 -9.81 -15.16 0.00
C SER A 87 -8.78 -14.12 0.45
N ILE A 88 -7.74 -13.90 -0.35
CA ILE A 88 -6.71 -12.88 -0.07
C ILE A 88 -7.35 -11.48 -0.04
N ILE A 89 -8.17 -11.13 -1.03
CA ILE A 89 -8.90 -9.85 -1.01
C ILE A 89 -9.70 -9.72 0.27
N SER A 90 -10.47 -10.75 0.61
CA SER A 90 -11.35 -10.70 1.77
C SER A 90 -10.55 -10.47 3.04
N LEU A 91 -9.41 -11.13 3.19
CA LEU A 91 -8.48 -10.92 4.31
C LEU A 91 -7.95 -9.48 4.35
N PHE A 92 -7.42 -8.96 3.22
CA PHE A 92 -6.94 -7.58 3.15
C PHE A 92 -8.04 -6.57 3.47
N ARG A 93 -9.25 -6.76 2.92
CA ARG A 93 -10.42 -5.92 3.19
C ARG A 93 -10.78 -5.91 4.66
N ILE A 94 -10.84 -7.08 5.29
CA ILE A 94 -11.18 -7.21 6.72
C ILE A 94 -10.11 -6.53 7.58
N ILE A 95 -8.83 -6.83 7.34
CA ILE A 95 -7.71 -6.27 8.10
C ILE A 95 -7.69 -4.74 7.99
N LEU A 96 -7.75 -4.20 6.76
CA LEU A 96 -7.72 -2.76 6.54
C LEU A 96 -8.99 -2.06 7.04
N GLY A 97 -10.17 -2.64 6.81
CA GLY A 97 -11.42 -2.06 7.28
C GLY A 97 -11.49 -1.98 8.80
N VAL A 98 -11.10 -3.05 9.50
CA VAL A 98 -11.01 -3.07 10.97
C VAL A 98 -9.96 -2.07 11.47
N TRP A 99 -8.80 -1.99 10.82
CA TRP A 99 -7.76 -1.03 11.17
C TRP A 99 -8.24 0.41 11.05
N ILE A 100 -8.92 0.78 9.96
CA ILE A 100 -9.46 2.13 9.73
C ILE A 100 -10.50 2.47 10.79
N ILE A 101 -11.38 1.54 11.14
CA ILE A 101 -12.36 1.74 12.23
C ILE A 101 -11.64 1.96 13.56
N ALA A 102 -10.64 1.13 13.87
CA ALA A 102 -9.86 1.26 15.11
C ALA A 102 -9.16 2.62 15.19
N ALA A 103 -8.52 3.06 14.10
CA ALA A 103 -7.90 4.39 14.01
C ALA A 103 -8.93 5.51 14.21
N GLY A 104 -10.10 5.42 13.56
CA GLY A 104 -11.18 6.40 13.73
C GLY A 104 -11.72 6.45 15.16
N ILE A 105 -11.79 5.31 15.87
CA ILE A 105 -12.17 5.25 17.28
C ILE A 105 -11.11 5.91 18.17
N MET A 106 -9.82 5.66 17.91
CA MET A 106 -8.73 6.31 18.65
C MET A 106 -8.75 7.83 18.45
N ASP A 107 -8.93 8.30 17.21
CA ASP A 107 -9.04 9.73 16.91
C ASP A 107 -10.28 10.36 17.57
N PHE A 108 -11.39 9.63 17.62
CA PHE A 108 -12.59 10.07 18.32
C PHE A 108 -12.32 10.26 19.82
N GLN A 109 -11.61 9.31 20.46
CA GLN A 109 -11.20 9.42 21.87
C GLN A 109 -10.29 10.63 22.10
N THR A 110 -9.28 10.84 21.23
CA THR A 110 -8.39 12.01 21.30
C THR A 110 -9.17 13.31 21.15
N THR A 111 -10.16 13.32 20.26
CA THR A 111 -11.02 14.49 20.05
C THR A 111 -11.82 14.82 21.30
N LEU A 112 -12.32 13.84 22.07
CA LEU A 112 -13.02 14.12 23.32
C LEU A 112 -12.15 14.88 24.34
N ILE A 113 -10.85 14.59 24.39
CA ILE A 113 -9.89 15.32 25.23
C ILE A 113 -9.75 16.78 24.75
N TRP A 114 -9.70 16.99 23.42
CA TRP A 114 -9.58 18.34 22.85
C TRP A 114 -10.81 19.22 23.11
N LYS A 115 -11.97 18.60 23.42
CA LYS A 115 -13.19 19.31 23.84
C LYS A 115 -12.93 20.11 25.11
N GLU A 116 -12.21 19.50 26.05
CA GLU A 116 -11.94 20.07 27.37
C GLU A 116 -10.98 21.26 27.26
N VAL A 117 -10.13 21.27 26.23
CA VAL A 117 -9.14 22.32 25.96
C VAL A 117 -9.74 23.50 25.15
N LYS A 118 -11.06 23.47 24.82
CA LYS A 118 -11.76 24.50 24.00
C LYS A 118 -11.03 24.86 22.69
N SER A 119 -10.38 23.89 22.05
CA SER A 119 -9.69 24.10 20.77
C SER A 119 -10.68 24.28 19.62
N VAL A 120 -10.42 25.23 18.71
CA VAL A 120 -11.21 25.45 17.48
C VAL A 120 -11.21 24.21 16.57
N TYR A 121 -10.15 23.40 16.62
CA TYR A 121 -10.00 22.20 15.80
C TYR A 121 -10.84 21.00 16.28
N TRP A 122 -11.49 21.12 17.45
CA TRP A 122 -12.26 20.03 18.05
C TRP A 122 -13.41 19.53 17.16
N THR A 123 -14.19 20.45 16.59
CA THR A 123 -15.35 20.11 15.75
C THR A 123 -14.92 19.47 14.43
N LEU A 124 -13.81 19.92 13.85
CA LEU A 124 -13.26 19.38 12.61
C LEU A 124 -12.70 17.97 12.83
N ALA A 125 -11.92 17.77 13.91
CA ALA A 125 -11.39 16.45 14.27
C ALA A 125 -12.52 15.44 14.54
N LEU A 126 -13.61 15.88 15.18
CA LEU A 126 -14.77 15.04 15.45
C LEU A 126 -15.44 14.57 14.15
N LEU A 127 -15.62 15.48 13.19
CA LEU A 127 -16.16 15.14 11.88
C LEU A 127 -15.27 14.14 11.14
N PHE A 128 -13.95 14.35 11.11
CA PHE A 128 -13.02 13.44 10.46
C PHE A 128 -12.99 12.05 11.10
N SER A 129 -13.01 11.97 12.43
CA SER A 129 -13.05 10.68 13.13
C SER A 129 -14.32 9.88 12.82
N MET A 130 -15.49 10.54 12.73
CA MET A 130 -16.73 9.89 12.30
C MET A 130 -16.66 9.42 10.85
N LEU A 131 -16.13 10.25 9.94
CA LEU A 131 -15.96 9.87 8.54
C LEU A 131 -15.02 8.67 8.39
N MET A 132 -13.94 8.60 9.18
CA MET A 132 -13.03 7.46 9.21
C MET A 132 -13.74 6.17 9.62
N ILE A 133 -14.53 6.20 10.70
CA ILE A 133 -15.30 5.02 11.13
C ILE A 133 -16.28 4.58 10.03
N ILE A 134 -17.02 5.51 9.44
CA ILE A 134 -17.97 5.22 8.35
C ILE A 134 -17.23 4.64 7.14
N ALA A 135 -16.11 5.24 6.73
CA ALA A 135 -15.31 4.75 5.61
C ALA A 135 -14.81 3.32 5.85
N GLY A 136 -14.35 3.01 7.06
CA GLY A 136 -13.95 1.65 7.43
C GLY A 136 -15.10 0.64 7.33
N ILE A 137 -16.30 1.00 7.79
CA ILE A 137 -17.50 0.15 7.66
C ILE A 137 -17.86 -0.06 6.17
N VAL A 138 -17.85 0.99 5.37
CA VAL A 138 -18.15 0.93 3.93
C VAL A 138 -17.17 0.01 3.20
N ILE A 139 -15.88 0.07 3.54
CA ILE A 139 -14.85 -0.83 3.01
C ILE A 139 -15.13 -2.30 3.37
N LEU A 140 -15.58 -2.58 4.60
CA LEU A 140 -15.92 -3.95 5.01
C LEU A 140 -17.11 -4.51 4.24
N VAL A 141 -18.11 -3.68 3.94
CA VAL A 141 -19.31 -4.08 3.21
C VAL A 141 -19.02 -4.33 1.73
N ASN A 142 -18.15 -3.52 1.11
CA ASN A 142 -17.93 -3.58 -0.33
C ASN A 142 -16.43 -3.59 -0.71
N ALA A 143 -15.97 -4.74 -1.21
CA ALA A 143 -14.59 -4.92 -1.67
C ALA A 143 -14.22 -4.00 -2.84
N ASN A 144 -15.16 -3.64 -3.72
CA ASN A 144 -14.86 -2.81 -4.88
C ASN A 144 -14.49 -1.38 -4.46
N ILE A 145 -15.04 -0.91 -3.33
CA ILE A 145 -14.75 0.43 -2.82
C ILE A 145 -13.30 0.53 -2.34
N LEU A 146 -12.75 -0.54 -1.76
CA LEU A 146 -11.35 -0.58 -1.35
C LEU A 146 -10.40 -0.26 -2.51
N PHE A 147 -10.50 -1.02 -3.61
CA PHE A 147 -9.59 -0.86 -4.75
C PHE A 147 -9.82 0.45 -5.49
N THR A 148 -11.09 0.86 -5.62
CA THR A 148 -11.44 2.16 -6.22
C THR A 148 -10.83 3.31 -5.41
N THR A 149 -10.93 3.26 -4.09
CA THR A 149 -10.40 4.30 -3.20
C THR A 149 -8.87 4.35 -3.27
N ILE A 150 -8.20 3.19 -3.19
CA ILE A 150 -6.74 3.11 -3.35
C ILE A 150 -6.31 3.63 -4.73
N GLY A 151 -7.03 3.27 -5.79
CA GLY A 151 -6.75 3.72 -7.15
C GLY A 151 -6.87 5.24 -7.29
N VAL A 152 -7.95 5.84 -6.77
CA VAL A 152 -8.14 7.30 -6.80
C VAL A 152 -7.04 8.03 -6.01
N LEU A 153 -6.74 7.56 -4.79
CA LEU A 153 -5.66 8.14 -3.97
C LEU A 153 -4.30 8.03 -4.66
N THR A 154 -4.03 6.89 -5.32
CA THR A 154 -2.79 6.67 -6.08
C THR A 154 -2.68 7.64 -7.25
N ILE A 155 -3.77 7.87 -7.99
CA ILE A 155 -3.78 8.84 -9.10
C ILE A 155 -3.54 10.26 -8.57
N ILE A 156 -4.23 10.66 -7.51
CA ILE A 156 -4.05 11.99 -6.91
C ILE A 156 -2.60 12.19 -6.49
N TYR A 157 -2.04 11.23 -5.75
CA TYR A 157 -0.64 11.26 -5.33
C TYR A 157 0.32 11.37 -6.52
N ALA A 158 0.14 10.54 -7.54
CA ALA A 158 1.00 10.55 -8.71
C ALA A 158 0.92 11.86 -9.51
N VAL A 159 -0.26 12.46 -9.61
CA VAL A 159 -0.43 13.78 -10.25
C VAL A 159 0.28 14.87 -9.46
N LEU A 160 0.16 14.87 -8.13
CA LEU A 160 0.87 15.82 -7.28
C LEU A 160 2.40 15.68 -7.41
N ASP A 161 2.91 14.45 -7.42
CA ASP A 161 4.34 14.19 -7.62
C ASP A 161 4.84 14.70 -8.98
N ILE A 162 4.07 14.51 -10.06
CA ILE A 162 4.42 15.09 -11.38
C ILE A 162 4.52 16.61 -11.30
N ILE A 163 3.55 17.28 -10.67
CA ILE A 163 3.55 18.74 -10.51
C ILE A 163 4.77 19.20 -9.73
N ASP A 164 5.07 18.55 -8.62
CA ASP A 164 6.23 18.87 -7.77
C ASP A 164 7.55 18.70 -8.52
N ARG A 165 7.69 17.63 -9.30
CA ARG A 165 8.89 17.38 -10.13
C ARG A 165 9.04 18.40 -11.25
N ILE A 166 7.95 18.85 -11.87
CA ILE A 166 7.99 19.91 -12.89
C ILE A 166 8.44 21.23 -12.26
N ILE A 167 7.88 21.61 -11.10
CA ILE A 167 8.27 22.82 -10.37
C ILE A 167 9.76 22.75 -9.99
N PHE A 168 10.21 21.62 -9.44
CA PHE A 168 11.60 21.40 -9.07
C PHE A 168 12.56 21.55 -10.25
N MET A 169 12.24 20.95 -11.41
CA MET A 169 13.06 21.10 -12.62
C MET A 169 13.12 22.54 -13.13
N SER A 170 12.04 23.32 -12.97
CA SER A 170 11.99 24.74 -13.37
C SER A 170 12.82 25.65 -12.47
N LYS A 171 12.86 25.38 -11.16
CA LYS A 171 13.56 26.20 -10.15
C LYS A 171 14.96 25.70 -9.80
N ILE A 172 15.43 24.63 -10.44
CA ILE A 172 16.69 23.95 -10.10
C ILE A 172 17.91 24.89 -10.08
N LYS A 173 17.92 25.94 -10.92
CA LYS A 173 19.03 26.89 -11.01
C LYS A 173 19.11 27.85 -9.82
N ASP A 174 17.98 28.11 -9.17
CA ASP A 174 17.93 28.97 -8.00
C ASP A 174 18.42 28.20 -6.77
N TYR A 175 18.10 26.91 -6.68
CA TYR A 175 18.57 26.01 -5.62
C TYR A 175 20.06 25.64 -5.67
N ILE A 176 20.70 25.71 -6.85
CA ILE A 176 22.13 25.39 -7.01
C ILE A 176 23.03 26.63 -6.79
N LYS A 177 22.44 27.83 -6.71
CA LYS A 177 23.16 29.10 -6.57
C LYS A 177 23.42 29.52 -5.12
N GLU A 178 22.74 28.92 -4.15
CA GLU A 178 23.10 28.95 -2.72
C GLU A 178 24.12 27.86 -2.40
#